data_AF-Q155E5-F1
#
_entry.id   AF-Q155E5-F1
#
_cell.length_a   1.000
_cell.length_b   1.000
_cell.length_c   1.000
_cell.angle_alpha   90.00
_cell.angle_beta   90.00
_cell.angle_gamma   90.00
#
_symmetry.space_group_name_H-M   'P 1'
#
loop_
_entity.id
_entity.type
_entity.pdbx_description
1 polymer ?
#
loop_
_entity_poly.entity_id
_entity_poly.type
_entity_poly.pdbx_seq_one_letter_code
_entity_poly.pdbx_strand_id
1 'polypeptide(L)'
;MVADSSVTGHDKILLSSSSSSPSPSPLSGQQPQAAPQSNRLGTWATVGLNPRSASFASLYLTHFPTFSCQEDCDIITDTVLKLERCGFYWGPLGVEDAHRMLRDAPLGSYLIRDSRQKDVFFTLSYHAKAGPVSVRITYSRQKFALAGNDRTFPTLFALLEYYASSPKKSLRAPYRKWQPTLQELCRKRIISITGGRGRISELPLTRVTQDFLSEFPYTL
;
A
#
# COMPACT_ATOMS: atom_id res chain seq x y z
N MET A 1 -34.29 7.88 -57.27
CA MET A 1 -33.22 8.48 -58.10
C MET A 1 -32.02 7.57 -58.00
N VAL A 2 -31.49 7.18 -59.16
CA VAL A 2 -30.53 6.10 -59.41
C VAL A 2 -29.12 6.68 -59.56
N ALA A 3 -28.11 5.94 -59.07
CA ALA A 3 -26.74 5.76 -59.59
C ALA A 3 -25.95 5.08 -58.44
N ASP A 4 -25.53 3.81 -58.44
CA ASP A 4 -24.91 2.89 -59.42
C ASP A 4 -23.46 3.22 -59.83
N SER A 5 -22.66 2.14 -59.80
CA SER A 5 -21.33 1.88 -60.38
C SER A 5 -20.09 2.30 -59.60
N SER A 6 -18.95 1.60 -59.58
CA SER A 6 -18.50 0.22 -59.85
C SER A 6 -16.97 0.22 -59.62
N VAL A 7 -16.40 -0.59 -58.72
CA VAL A 7 -15.60 -1.82 -58.97
C VAL A 7 -14.27 -1.66 -59.73
N THR A 8 -13.18 -2.10 -59.08
CA THR A 8 -12.05 -2.96 -59.55
C THR A 8 -10.91 -2.81 -58.51
N GLY A 9 -10.33 -3.81 -57.83
CA GLY A 9 -10.05 -5.21 -58.17
C GLY A 9 -8.56 -5.34 -58.53
N HIS A 10 -7.76 -6.04 -57.72
CA HIS A 10 -6.79 -7.09 -58.15
C HIS A 10 -5.95 -7.64 -56.98
N ASP A 11 -6.02 -8.97 -56.89
CA ASP A 11 -5.26 -9.93 -56.10
C ASP A 11 -3.72 -9.86 -56.25
N LYS A 12 -3.00 -10.39 -55.25
CA LYS A 12 -2.21 -11.62 -55.44
C LYS A 12 -1.72 -12.25 -54.13
N ILE A 13 -2.02 -13.54 -54.06
CA ILE A 13 -1.66 -14.60 -53.11
C ILE A 13 -0.17 -14.95 -53.23
N LEU A 14 0.48 -15.32 -52.11
CA LEU A 14 1.47 -16.42 -52.07
C LEU A 14 1.46 -17.10 -50.69
N LEU A 15 1.19 -18.42 -50.71
CA LEU A 15 1.43 -19.42 -49.66
C LEU A 15 2.95 -19.55 -49.41
N SER A 16 3.50 -20.02 -48.27
CA SER A 16 3.48 -21.39 -47.75
C SER A 16 4.29 -21.40 -46.43
N SER A 17 3.81 -21.98 -45.33
CA SER A 17 4.16 -23.32 -44.80
C SER A 17 5.63 -23.51 -44.37
N SER A 18 5.89 -23.74 -43.07
CA SER A 18 6.27 -25.07 -42.54
C SER A 18 6.87 -25.03 -41.12
N SER A 19 6.41 -25.99 -40.32
CA SER A 19 6.84 -26.52 -39.02
C SER A 19 8.34 -26.75 -38.83
N SER A 20 8.82 -26.72 -37.57
CA SER A 20 9.39 -27.91 -36.88
C SER A 20 9.97 -27.60 -35.49
N SER A 21 9.62 -28.44 -34.51
CA SER A 21 10.31 -28.64 -33.23
C SER A 21 11.69 -29.30 -33.43
N PRO A 22 12.56 -29.30 -32.41
CA PRO A 22 12.78 -30.60 -31.75
C PRO A 22 13.03 -30.53 -30.24
N SER A 23 12.56 -31.56 -29.54
CA SER A 23 13.11 -32.06 -28.27
C SER A 23 14.01 -33.27 -28.58
N PRO A 24 14.99 -33.56 -27.71
CA PRO A 24 15.16 -34.96 -27.29
C PRO A 24 15.39 -35.11 -25.77
N SER A 25 14.82 -36.18 -25.20
CA SER A 25 15.11 -36.75 -23.88
C SER A 25 16.24 -37.81 -23.99
N PRO A 26 16.43 -38.72 -23.00
CA PRO A 26 17.18 -38.60 -21.75
C PRO A 26 18.44 -39.50 -21.74
N LEU A 27 19.33 -39.36 -20.75
CA LEU A 27 20.33 -40.39 -20.45
C LEU A 27 20.41 -40.71 -18.95
N SER A 28 20.14 -41.98 -18.65
CA SER A 28 20.28 -42.64 -17.36
C SER A 28 21.74 -42.84 -16.94
N GLY A 29 21.95 -42.87 -15.62
CA GLY A 29 22.76 -43.90 -14.97
C GLY A 29 24.07 -43.43 -14.33
N GLN A 30 24.07 -43.30 -12.99
CA GLN A 30 24.76 -44.22 -12.06
C GLN A 30 25.01 -43.56 -10.68
N GLN A 31 24.25 -44.01 -9.68
CA GLN A 31 24.71 -44.27 -8.30
C GLN A 31 25.12 -45.77 -8.26
N PRO A 32 25.93 -46.30 -7.29
CA PRO A 32 25.77 -46.02 -5.86
C PRO A 32 27.04 -46.11 -4.95
N GLN A 33 26.83 -45.82 -3.65
CA GLN A 33 27.57 -46.30 -2.45
C GLN A 33 29.02 -45.81 -2.23
N ALA A 34 29.57 -45.66 -1.02
CA ALA A 34 29.12 -45.71 0.39
C ALA A 34 30.26 -45.07 1.24
N ALA A 35 29.96 -44.72 2.50
CA ALA A 35 30.90 -44.20 3.51
C ALA A 35 32.08 -45.16 3.82
N PRO A 36 33.13 -44.69 4.53
CA PRO A 36 33.08 -44.89 5.98
C PRO A 36 33.66 -43.74 6.83
N GLN A 37 33.31 -43.85 8.11
CA GLN A 37 33.59 -42.99 9.26
C GLN A 37 35.08 -42.86 9.61
N SER A 38 35.45 -41.75 10.26
CA SER A 38 36.45 -41.80 11.32
C SER A 38 36.21 -40.75 12.41
N ASN A 39 36.09 -41.28 13.62
CA ASN A 39 36.04 -40.59 14.91
C ASN A 39 37.16 -39.57 15.09
N ARG A 40 36.85 -38.39 15.63
CA ARG A 40 37.63 -37.81 16.73
C ARG A 40 36.74 -37.03 17.71
N LEU A 41 36.68 -37.57 18.91
CA LEU A 41 36.10 -37.03 20.13
C LEU A 41 36.94 -35.81 20.56
N GLY A 42 36.31 -34.64 20.65
CA GLY A 42 36.92 -33.39 21.09
C GLY A 42 35.99 -32.69 22.09
N THR A 43 36.17 -33.07 23.36
CA THR A 43 36.06 -32.25 24.57
C THR A 43 35.06 -31.08 24.56
N TRP A 44 33.93 -31.28 25.22
CA TRP A 44 33.00 -30.23 25.62
C TRP A 44 33.65 -29.37 26.71
N ALA A 45 34.12 -28.18 26.34
CA ALA A 45 34.46 -27.15 27.32
C ALA A 45 33.17 -26.40 27.68
N THR A 46 32.66 -26.68 28.88
CA THR A 46 31.56 -25.95 29.51
C THR A 46 31.97 -24.49 29.74
N VAL A 47 31.66 -23.60 28.80
CA VAL A 47 31.67 -22.16 29.05
C VAL A 47 30.46 -21.87 29.92
N GLY A 48 30.71 -21.58 31.20
CA GLY A 48 29.69 -21.19 32.16
C GLY A 48 28.93 -19.94 31.69
N LEU A 49 27.73 -20.15 31.16
CA LEU A 49 26.78 -19.07 30.91
C LEU A 49 26.15 -18.68 32.25
N ASN A 50 26.60 -17.54 32.77
CA ASN A 50 25.97 -16.84 33.88
C ASN A 50 24.55 -16.39 33.44
N PRO A 51 23.45 -16.86 34.06
CA PRO A 51 22.10 -16.54 33.60
C PRO A 51 21.64 -15.21 34.19
N ARG A 52 22.31 -14.11 33.84
CA ARG A 52 21.84 -12.76 34.18
C ARG A 52 22.09 -11.81 33.02
N SER A 53 21.00 -11.32 32.44
CA SER A 53 20.94 -10.35 31.34
C SER A 53 21.23 -10.88 29.93
N ALA A 54 20.50 -11.90 29.49
CA ALA A 54 20.16 -12.00 28.07
C ALA A 54 18.99 -11.03 27.82
N SER A 55 19.28 -9.81 27.37
CA SER A 55 18.26 -9.02 26.70
C SER A 55 17.85 -9.82 25.47
N PHE A 56 16.57 -10.21 25.41
CA PHE A 56 15.98 -10.68 24.16
C PHE A 56 15.97 -9.48 23.20
N ALA A 57 17.11 -9.20 22.58
CA ALA A 57 17.15 -8.32 21.43
C ALA A 57 16.18 -8.93 20.42
N SER A 58 15.09 -8.22 20.15
CA SER A 58 14.04 -8.63 19.24
C SER A 58 14.66 -9.22 17.99
N LEU A 59 14.41 -10.51 17.72
CA LEU A 59 14.82 -11.19 16.48
C LEU A 59 14.23 -10.51 15.23
N TYR A 60 13.32 -9.57 15.43
CA TYR A 60 12.75 -8.69 14.42
C TYR A 60 13.25 -7.26 14.66
N LEU A 61 14.40 -6.92 14.06
CA LEU A 61 14.87 -5.54 14.02
C LEU A 61 14.04 -4.78 12.98
N THR A 62 13.00 -4.10 13.44
CA THR A 62 12.23 -3.16 12.65
C THR A 62 12.75 -1.74 12.85
N HIS A 63 12.65 -0.88 11.83
CA HIS A 63 12.96 0.54 11.93
C HIS A 63 11.78 1.37 12.45
N PHE A 64 10.60 0.75 12.62
CA PHE A 64 9.43 1.40 13.18
C PHE A 64 9.61 1.69 14.67
N PRO A 65 9.01 2.77 15.18
CA PRO A 65 9.17 3.14 16.58
C PRO A 65 8.42 2.15 17.48
N THR A 66 8.98 1.89 18.65
CA THR A 66 8.30 1.15 19.71
C THR A 66 7.13 1.98 20.26
N PHE A 67 5.98 1.35 20.45
CA PHE A 67 4.83 2.00 21.06
C PHE A 67 5.13 2.39 22.52
N SER A 68 4.71 3.61 22.90
CA SER A 68 4.91 4.12 24.26
C SER A 68 3.79 3.69 25.22
N CYS A 69 2.61 3.35 24.70
CA CYS A 69 1.48 2.83 25.45
C CYS A 69 0.56 1.97 24.56
N GLN A 70 -0.40 1.28 25.16
CA GLN A 70 -1.37 0.44 24.43
C GLN A 70 -2.22 1.28 23.48
N GLU A 71 -2.61 2.48 23.89
CA GLU A 71 -3.45 3.38 23.09
C GLU A 71 -2.76 3.78 21.78
N ASP A 72 -1.43 4.00 21.81
CA ASP A 72 -0.67 4.29 20.59
C ASP A 72 -0.65 3.09 19.64
N CYS A 73 -0.51 1.89 20.18
CA CYS A 73 -0.58 0.65 19.41
C CYS A 73 -1.95 0.50 18.74
N ASP A 74 -3.02 0.74 19.49
CA ASP A 74 -4.40 0.63 19.00
C ASP A 74 -4.69 1.66 17.90
N ILE A 75 -4.27 2.91 18.08
CA ILE A 75 -4.44 3.98 17.07
C ILE A 75 -3.72 3.65 15.77
N ILE A 76 -2.47 3.21 15.86
CA ILE A 76 -1.68 2.86 14.67
C ILE A 76 -2.24 1.61 13.99
N THR A 77 -2.67 0.60 14.76
CA THR A 77 -3.30 -0.61 14.23
C THR A 77 -4.61 -0.29 13.50
N ASP A 78 -5.50 0.49 14.11
CA ASP A 78 -6.75 0.96 13.47
C ASP A 78 -6.45 1.77 12.19
N THR A 79 -5.42 2.62 12.24
CA THR A 79 -4.99 3.40 11.07
C THR A 79 -4.55 2.49 9.92
N VAL A 80 -3.75 1.46 10.20
CA VAL A 80 -3.31 0.48 9.19
C VAL A 80 -4.51 -0.28 8.62
N LEU A 81 -5.40 -0.80 9.47
CA LEU A 81 -6.59 -1.53 9.03
C LEU A 81 -7.48 -0.70 8.10
N LYS A 82 -7.66 0.59 8.41
CA LYS A 82 -8.39 1.51 7.53
C LYS A 82 -7.64 1.82 6.25
N LEU A 83 -6.32 2.00 6.32
CA LEU A 83 -5.48 2.28 5.15
C LEU A 83 -5.52 1.14 4.12
N GLU A 84 -5.47 -0.11 4.60
CA GLU A 84 -5.56 -1.29 3.74
C GLU A 84 -6.86 -1.33 2.93
N ARG A 85 -7.97 -0.83 3.49
CA ARG A 85 -9.27 -0.79 2.80
C ARG A 85 -9.39 0.34 1.77
N CYS A 86 -8.52 1.35 1.83
CA CYS A 86 -8.65 2.55 1.03
C CYS A 86 -8.13 2.43 -0.42
N GLY A 87 -7.35 1.39 -0.69
CA GLY A 87 -6.73 1.16 -2.00
C GLY A 87 -5.55 2.07 -2.35
N PHE A 88 -5.35 3.19 -1.65
CA PHE A 88 -4.23 4.12 -1.88
C PHE A 88 -3.07 3.96 -0.90
N TYR A 89 -3.11 2.95 -0.03
CA TYR A 89 -1.99 2.54 0.79
C TYR A 89 -1.17 1.48 0.06
N TRP A 90 0.09 1.76 -0.20
CA TRP A 90 1.00 0.92 -0.99
C TRP A 90 1.98 0.10 -0.16
N GLY A 91 1.85 0.11 1.17
CA GLY A 91 2.73 -0.65 2.07
C GLY A 91 4.20 -0.27 1.87
N PRO A 92 5.14 -1.25 1.82
CA PRO A 92 6.58 -1.00 1.74
C PRO A 92 7.04 -0.59 0.34
N LEU A 93 6.55 0.56 -0.15
CA LEU A 93 6.91 1.13 -1.45
C LEU A 93 8.13 2.07 -1.32
N GLY A 94 9.09 1.93 -2.25
CA GLY A 94 10.24 2.82 -2.36
C GLY A 94 9.84 4.25 -2.76
N VAL A 95 10.67 5.24 -2.43
CA VAL A 95 10.40 6.63 -2.81
C VAL A 95 10.50 6.83 -4.32
N GLU A 96 11.48 6.17 -4.96
CA GLU A 96 11.72 6.22 -6.39
C GLU A 96 10.54 5.63 -7.17
N ASP A 97 9.98 4.51 -6.69
CA ASP A 97 8.82 3.85 -7.29
C ASP A 97 7.55 4.69 -7.13
N ALA A 98 7.32 5.22 -5.93
CA ALA A 98 6.20 6.13 -5.68
C ALA A 98 6.26 7.36 -6.59
N HIS A 99 7.45 7.96 -6.75
CA HIS A 99 7.64 9.10 -7.64
C HIS A 99 7.39 8.71 -9.09
N ARG A 100 7.89 7.55 -9.55
CA ARG A 100 7.63 7.05 -10.90
C ARG A 100 6.14 6.91 -11.19
N MET A 101 5.40 6.26 -10.30
CA MET A 101 3.95 6.07 -10.46
C MET A 101 3.18 7.40 -10.49
N LEU A 102 3.62 8.39 -9.71
CA LEU A 102 2.96 9.68 -9.61
C LEU A 102 3.33 10.66 -10.74
N ARG A 103 4.48 10.49 -11.42
CA ARG A 103 4.87 11.36 -12.54
C ARG A 103 3.82 11.35 -13.65
N ASP A 104 3.28 10.18 -13.95
CA ASP A 104 2.28 9.99 -15.01
C ASP A 104 0.85 10.23 -14.53
N ALA A 105 0.66 10.46 -13.22
CA ALA A 105 -0.64 10.69 -12.62
C ALA A 105 -1.05 12.18 -12.70
N PRO A 106 -2.35 12.52 -12.68
CA PRO A 106 -2.79 13.91 -12.64
C PRO A 106 -2.23 14.70 -11.45
N LEU A 107 -2.07 16.02 -11.61
CA LEU A 107 -1.64 16.90 -10.52
C LEU A 107 -2.52 16.75 -9.27
N GLY A 108 -1.87 16.67 -8.11
CA GLY A 108 -2.50 16.43 -6.82
C GLY A 108 -2.87 14.96 -6.56
N SER A 109 -2.50 14.03 -7.45
CA SER A 109 -2.60 12.60 -7.16
C SER A 109 -1.69 12.24 -5.99
N TYR A 110 -2.15 11.37 -5.08
CA TYR A 110 -1.37 11.01 -3.89
C TYR A 110 -1.53 9.57 -3.45
N LEU A 111 -0.54 9.05 -2.73
CA LEU A 111 -0.57 7.73 -2.11
C LEU A 111 0.11 7.75 -0.75
N ILE A 112 -0.26 6.78 0.10
CA ILE A 112 0.40 6.52 1.37
C ILE A 112 1.28 5.29 1.21
N ARG A 113 2.46 5.32 1.79
CA ARG A 113 3.40 4.20 1.82
C ARG A 113 4.10 4.17 3.17
N ASP A 114 4.77 3.07 3.46
CA ASP A 114 5.63 2.96 4.63
C ASP A 114 6.83 3.89 4.47
N SER A 115 7.20 4.51 5.59
CA SER A 115 8.45 5.24 5.65
C SER A 115 9.60 4.25 5.77
N ARG A 116 10.71 4.50 5.05
CA ARG A 116 11.99 3.79 5.24
C ARG A 116 12.86 4.46 6.30
N GLN A 117 12.38 5.55 6.90
CA GLN A 117 13.11 6.24 7.96
C GLN A 117 12.82 5.64 9.31
N LYS A 118 13.87 5.59 10.14
CA LYS A 118 13.77 5.21 11.54
C LYS A 118 12.73 6.04 12.28
N ASP A 119 11.95 5.38 13.12
CA ASP A 119 10.96 5.96 14.03
C ASP A 119 9.81 6.72 13.32
N VAL A 120 9.54 6.39 12.05
CA VAL A 120 8.42 6.94 11.28
C VAL A 120 7.65 5.80 10.64
N PHE A 121 6.32 5.78 10.81
CA PHE A 121 5.47 4.75 10.21
C PHE A 121 5.16 5.04 8.74
N PHE A 122 4.64 6.23 8.43
CA PHE A 122 4.04 6.51 7.13
C PHE A 122 4.68 7.68 6.39
N THR A 123 4.59 7.66 5.07
CA THR A 123 4.98 8.75 4.19
C THR A 123 3.88 9.01 3.16
N LEU A 124 3.51 10.27 3.01
CA LEU A 124 2.64 10.76 1.95
C LEU A 124 3.50 11.09 0.73
N SER A 125 3.21 10.47 -0.41
CA SER A 125 3.80 10.86 -1.70
C SER A 125 2.71 11.45 -2.58
N TYR A 126 2.96 12.60 -3.20
CA TYR A 126 1.96 13.25 -4.05
C TYR A 126 2.59 14.00 -5.22
N HIS A 127 1.82 14.17 -6.30
CA HIS A 127 2.24 14.90 -7.49
C HIS A 127 2.00 16.40 -7.30
N ALA A 128 3.06 17.14 -6.96
CA ALA A 128 3.03 18.59 -6.87
C ALA A 128 3.27 19.23 -8.26
N LYS A 129 3.09 20.56 -8.36
CA LYS A 129 3.31 21.30 -9.61
C LYS A 129 4.75 21.18 -10.16
N ALA A 130 5.73 21.03 -9.27
CA ALA A 130 7.14 20.85 -9.63
C ALA A 130 7.54 19.38 -9.84
N GLY A 131 6.58 18.45 -9.76
CA GLY A 131 6.79 17.01 -9.83
C GLY A 131 6.44 16.29 -8.52
N PRO A 132 6.61 14.95 -8.48
CA PRO A 132 6.32 14.16 -7.31
C PRO A 132 7.22 14.49 -6.11
N VAL A 133 6.61 14.57 -4.94
CA VAL A 133 7.29 14.86 -3.67
C VAL A 133 6.82 13.88 -2.60
N SER A 134 7.67 13.62 -1.61
CA SER A 134 7.34 12.79 -0.45
C SER A 134 7.52 13.57 0.84
N VAL A 135 6.52 13.52 1.71
CA VAL A 135 6.49 14.17 3.02
C VAL A 135 6.16 13.12 4.08
N ARG A 136 6.97 13.06 5.13
CA ARG A 136 6.78 12.10 6.23
C ARG A 136 5.57 12.50 7.06
N ILE A 137 4.85 11.50 7.56
CA ILE A 137 3.77 11.69 8.52
C ILE A 137 4.32 11.35 9.89
N THR A 138 4.46 12.36 10.74
CA THR A 138 4.91 12.18 12.12
C THR A 138 3.72 11.78 12.99
N TYR A 139 3.99 10.91 13.97
CA TYR A 139 3.03 10.51 14.99
C TYR A 139 3.61 10.80 16.36
N SER A 140 2.92 11.62 17.16
CA SER A 140 3.31 11.92 18.53
C SER A 140 2.11 12.36 19.34
N ARG A 141 2.09 12.00 20.63
CA ARG A 141 1.00 12.36 21.56
C ARG A 141 -0.38 12.05 20.97
N GLN A 142 -0.54 10.86 20.38
CA GLN A 142 -1.80 10.38 19.77
C GLN A 142 -2.32 11.25 18.62
N LYS A 143 -1.43 11.96 17.92
CA LYS A 143 -1.78 12.81 16.79
C LYS A 143 -0.82 12.62 15.63
N PHE A 144 -1.34 12.88 14.43
CA PHE A 144 -0.62 12.84 13.16
C PHE A 144 -0.32 14.24 12.67
N ALA A 145 0.86 14.47 12.09
CA ALA A 145 1.22 15.72 11.43
C ALA A 145 2.08 15.46 10.20
N LEU A 146 2.20 16.45 9.31
CA LEU A 146 3.22 16.42 8.27
C LEU A 146 4.52 16.95 8.84
N ALA A 147 5.65 16.28 8.53
CA ALA A 147 6.96 16.74 8.96
C ALA A 147 7.22 18.19 8.49
N GLY A 148 7.64 19.05 9.42
CA GLY A 148 7.86 20.48 9.16
C GLY A 148 6.60 21.34 9.20
N ASN A 149 5.47 20.84 9.71
CA ASN A 149 4.26 21.61 9.95
C ASN A 149 3.76 21.42 11.39
N ASP A 150 3.22 22.48 11.99
CA ASP A 150 2.73 22.49 13.38
C ASP A 150 1.29 21.98 13.51
N ARG A 151 0.58 21.81 12.39
CA ARG A 151 -0.80 21.32 12.40
C ARG A 151 -0.86 19.82 12.67
N THR A 152 -1.56 19.46 13.73
CA THR A 152 -1.77 18.09 14.18
C THR A 152 -3.23 17.67 14.00
N PHE A 153 -3.45 16.37 13.79
CA PHE A 153 -4.75 15.78 13.51
C PHE A 153 -4.97 14.52 14.36
N PRO A 154 -6.21 14.24 14.77
CA PRO A 154 -6.50 13.05 15.58
C PRO A 154 -6.35 11.75 14.79
N THR A 155 -6.51 11.78 13.46
CA THR A 155 -6.35 10.61 12.59
C THR A 155 -5.60 10.98 11.32
N LEU A 156 -4.92 10.00 10.73
CA LEU A 156 -4.25 10.16 9.44
C LEU A 156 -5.23 10.59 8.34
N PHE A 157 -6.45 10.07 8.34
CA PHE A 157 -7.47 10.44 7.36
C PHE A 157 -7.95 11.89 7.52
N ALA A 158 -8.13 12.37 8.75
CA ALA A 158 -8.45 13.78 9.00
C ALA A 158 -7.33 14.72 8.50
N LEU A 159 -6.06 14.30 8.64
CA LEU A 159 -4.93 15.01 8.04
C LEU A 159 -5.09 15.09 6.52
N LEU A 160 -5.37 13.96 5.85
CA LEU A 160 -5.52 13.92 4.40
C LEU A 160 -6.70 14.76 3.91
N GLU A 161 -7.86 14.68 4.56
CA GLU A 161 -9.05 15.47 4.22
C GLU A 161 -8.80 16.97 4.33
N TYR A 162 -8.07 17.39 5.36
CA TYR A 162 -7.71 18.78 5.54
C TYR A 162 -6.86 19.29 4.36
N TYR A 163 -5.82 18.54 3.95
CA TYR A 163 -4.99 18.96 2.82
C TYR A 163 -5.70 18.84 1.47
N ALA A 164 -6.65 17.90 1.33
CA ALA A 164 -7.50 17.78 0.15
C ALA A 164 -8.49 18.95 0.01
N SER A 165 -9.02 19.42 1.13
CA SER A 165 -9.98 20.54 1.18
C SER A 165 -9.31 21.92 1.28
N SER A 166 -7.99 21.96 1.53
CA SER A 166 -7.24 23.20 1.67
C SER A 166 -7.26 24.06 0.39
N PRO A 167 -7.16 25.40 0.48
CA PRO A 167 -7.18 26.27 -0.70
C PRO A 167 -6.02 26.02 -1.66
N LYS A 168 -4.90 25.45 -1.17
CA LYS A 168 -3.77 25.05 -2.00
C LYS A 168 -4.09 23.81 -2.86
N LYS A 169 -5.13 23.03 -2.51
CA LYS A 169 -5.59 21.79 -3.16
C LYS A 169 -4.43 20.89 -3.58
N SER A 170 -3.46 20.74 -2.68
CA SER A 170 -2.23 19.96 -2.94
C SER A 170 -2.53 18.48 -3.12
N LEU A 171 -3.60 17.99 -2.48
CA LEU A 171 -4.13 16.65 -2.67
C LEU A 171 -5.48 16.76 -3.37
N ARG A 172 -5.68 16.00 -4.44
CA ARG A 172 -6.91 16.03 -5.26
C ARG A 172 -7.57 14.66 -5.35
N ALA A 173 -6.77 13.64 -5.65
CA ALA A 173 -7.28 12.29 -5.86
C ALA A 173 -6.29 11.26 -5.31
N PRO A 174 -6.74 10.26 -4.56
CA PRO A 174 -5.87 9.15 -4.17
C PRO A 174 -5.55 8.25 -5.37
N TYR A 175 -4.29 7.87 -5.50
CA TYR A 175 -3.76 6.93 -6.48
C TYR A 175 -3.94 5.51 -5.94
N ARG A 176 -5.02 4.85 -6.37
CA ARG A 176 -5.46 3.55 -5.85
C ARG A 176 -4.92 2.37 -6.68
N LYS A 177 -4.65 1.25 -6.01
CA LYS A 177 -4.34 -0.06 -6.61
C LYS A 177 -5.56 -0.68 -7.31
N TRP A 178 -6.76 -0.44 -6.77
CA TRP A 178 -8.04 -0.94 -7.29
C TRP A 178 -9.08 0.17 -7.35
N GLN A 179 -10.10 -0.02 -8.17
CA GLN A 179 -11.25 0.88 -8.23
C GLN A 179 -12.17 0.68 -7.01
N PRO A 180 -12.69 1.75 -6.41
CA PRO A 180 -13.62 1.63 -5.30
C PRO A 180 -14.92 0.95 -5.75
N THR A 181 -15.48 0.15 -4.87
CA THR A 181 -16.79 -0.49 -5.05
C THR A 181 -17.90 0.55 -5.07
N LEU A 182 -19.07 0.20 -5.62
CA LEU A 182 -20.25 1.06 -5.57
C LEU A 182 -20.63 1.43 -4.12
N GLN A 183 -20.48 0.49 -3.18
CA GLN A 183 -20.77 0.75 -1.77
C GLN A 183 -19.86 1.83 -1.17
N GLU A 184 -18.56 1.80 -1.49
CA GLU A 184 -17.60 2.82 -1.02
C GLU A 184 -17.86 4.18 -1.66
N LEU A 185 -18.23 4.21 -2.94
CA LEU A 185 -18.64 5.43 -3.63
C LEU A 185 -19.91 6.02 -3.01
N CYS A 186 -20.92 5.19 -2.73
CA CYS A 186 -22.13 5.60 -2.03
C CYS A 186 -21.81 6.12 -0.62
N ARG A 187 -20.98 5.41 0.16
CA ARG A 187 -20.54 5.85 1.49
C ARG A 187 -19.92 7.24 1.42
N LYS A 188 -18.93 7.43 0.54
CA LYS A 188 -18.26 8.72 0.34
C LYS A 188 -19.27 9.83 0.03
N ARG A 189 -20.24 9.56 -0.85
CA ARG A 189 -21.27 10.55 -1.22
C ARG A 189 -22.19 10.89 -0.06
N ILE A 190 -22.65 9.89 0.70
CA ILE A 190 -23.51 10.08 1.87
C ILE A 190 -22.77 10.89 2.93
N ILE A 191 -21.57 10.46 3.32
CA ILE A 191 -20.73 11.14 4.32
C ILE A 191 -20.47 12.60 3.95
N SER A 192 -20.20 12.87 2.66
CA SER A 192 -19.99 14.23 2.15
C SER A 192 -21.22 15.13 2.30
N ILE A 193 -22.44 14.57 2.23
CA ILE A 193 -23.69 15.33 2.36
C ILE A 193 -24.07 15.49 3.85
N THR A 194 -23.86 14.46 4.66
CA THR A 194 -24.24 14.47 6.08
C THR A 194 -23.27 15.24 6.96
N GLY A 195 -22.09 15.61 6.44
CA GLY A 195 -21.07 16.33 7.19
C GLY A 195 -20.39 15.48 8.26
N GLY A 196 -20.24 14.17 8.00
CA GLY A 196 -19.55 13.24 8.90
C GLY A 196 -20.47 12.40 9.79
N ARG A 197 -19.92 11.92 10.90
CA ARG A 197 -20.50 10.85 11.76
C ARG A 197 -21.78 11.23 12.48
N GLY A 198 -21.92 12.51 12.85
CA GLY A 198 -22.99 12.97 13.76
C GLY A 198 -24.42 12.75 13.25
N ARG A 199 -24.63 12.83 11.93
CA ARG A 199 -25.97 12.71 11.32
C ARG A 199 -26.26 11.34 10.70
N ILE A 200 -25.32 10.39 10.78
CA ILE A 200 -25.52 9.05 10.20
C ILE A 200 -26.66 8.32 10.92
N SER A 201 -26.74 8.46 12.24
CA SER A 201 -27.77 7.82 13.07
C SER A 201 -29.19 8.36 12.80
N GLU A 202 -29.31 9.55 12.22
CA GLU A 202 -30.59 10.18 11.86
C GLU A 202 -31.14 9.69 10.51
N LEU A 203 -30.31 9.03 9.71
CA LEU A 203 -30.73 8.52 8.40
C LEU A 203 -31.67 7.32 8.59
N PRO A 204 -32.74 7.21 7.77
CA PRO A 204 -33.68 6.08 7.80
C PRO A 204 -33.07 4.83 7.14
N LEU A 205 -31.95 4.36 7.68
CA LEU A 205 -31.17 3.23 7.19
C LEU A 205 -31.15 2.11 8.23
N THR A 206 -30.88 0.89 7.78
CA THR A 206 -30.68 -0.25 8.70
C THR A 206 -29.43 -0.04 9.55
N ARG A 207 -29.38 -0.67 10.73
CA ARG A 207 -28.21 -0.62 11.63
C ARG A 207 -26.93 -1.04 10.92
N VAL A 208 -26.98 -2.13 10.14
CA VAL A 208 -25.83 -2.63 9.36
C VAL A 208 -25.29 -1.56 8.41
N THR A 209 -26.18 -0.81 7.74
CA THR A 209 -25.77 0.29 6.85
C THR A 209 -25.20 1.48 7.65
N GLN A 210 -25.81 1.84 8.78
CA GLN A 210 -25.29 2.91 9.64
C GLN A 210 -23.90 2.58 10.19
N ASP A 211 -23.67 1.32 10.56
CA ASP A 211 -22.38 0.81 11.03
C ASP A 211 -21.34 0.89 9.92
N PHE A 212 -21.67 0.44 8.71
CA PHE A 212 -20.81 0.56 7.52
C PHE A 212 -20.42 2.01 7.20
N LEU A 213 -21.36 2.95 7.32
CA LEU A 213 -21.07 4.38 7.13
C LEU A 213 -20.17 4.93 8.26
N SER A 214 -20.40 4.47 9.49
CA SER A 214 -19.70 4.95 10.70
C SER A 214 -18.30 4.39 10.86
N GLU A 215 -17.99 3.27 10.22
CA GLU A 215 -16.68 2.60 10.24
C GLU A 215 -15.60 3.42 9.53
N PHE A 216 -15.98 4.17 8.49
CA PHE A 216 -15.06 5.04 7.74
C PHE A 216 -15.76 6.35 7.34
N PRO A 217 -15.88 7.30 8.28
CA PRO A 217 -16.63 8.54 8.08
C PRO A 217 -15.75 9.61 7.40
N TYR A 218 -15.10 9.27 6.29
CA TYR A 218 -14.23 10.17 5.54
C TYR A 218 -14.68 10.32 4.07
N THR A 219 -14.30 11.44 3.46
CA THR A 219 -14.65 11.91 2.12
C THR A 219 -13.58 11.63 1.07
N LEU A 220 -12.54 10.87 1.42
CA LEU A 220 -11.38 10.53 0.57
C LEU A 220 -11.71 9.50 -0.50
#